data_AF-A0A0E9M0D1-F1
#
_entry.id   AF-A0A0E9M0D1-F1
#
_cell.length_a   1.000
_cell.length_b   1.000
_cell.length_c   1.000
_cell.angle_alpha   90.00
_cell.angle_beta   90.00
_cell.angle_gamma   90.00
#
_symmetry.space_group_name_H-M   'P 1'
#
loop_
_entity.id
_entity.type
_entity.pdbx_description
1 polymer ?
#
loop_
_entity_poly.entity_id
_entity_poly.type
_entity_poly.pdbx_seq_one_letter_code
_entity_poly.pdbx_strand_id
1 'polypeptide(L)'
;MVSLLSIGLRWGMQLLALVFLFYFSASTNSEGLRINQTFTPGELWWDNEGTHINAHGGGILYHDHTYYWFGEHKTAGRGGNTALVGVQVYASRDLLNWSNEGVALSVVDEAGHDIERGAVIERPKVVYNESTGKFVMWFHLELKGQGYIAARAGVAVAEEVTGPYTFIESLRPNAQHWPVNMDADFKNQDVDLDQYEWWTPRWRKAVDEGLFVRRDFEGGQMSRDMTVFVDDDGKAYHVFSSEENLTIHIAELSDDYLSHTGRYIRIFPGGHNEAPALFKHEADII
;
A
#
# COMPACT_ATOMS: atom_id res chain seq x y z
N MET A 1 -29.65 38.77 -87.29
CA MET A 1 -30.23 37.41 -87.28
C MET A 1 -29.13 36.49 -86.75
N VAL A 2 -29.39 35.75 -85.67
CA VAL A 2 -28.55 34.67 -85.06
C VAL A 2 -27.28 35.19 -84.34
N SER A 3 -27.19 35.32 -83.00
CA SER A 3 -26.98 34.28 -81.95
C SER A 3 -25.73 33.42 -82.23
N LEU A 4 -24.83 33.01 -81.35
CA LEU A 4 -24.73 32.83 -79.90
C LEU A 4 -23.28 32.31 -79.65
N LEU A 5 -22.79 32.38 -78.39
CA LEU A 5 -21.80 31.46 -77.77
C LEU A 5 -20.33 31.56 -78.28
N SER A 6 -19.25 31.46 -77.49
CA SER A 6 -19.03 31.07 -76.10
C SER A 6 -17.52 31.08 -75.75
N ILE A 7 -17.21 31.19 -74.44
CA ILE A 7 -16.03 30.66 -73.72
C ILE A 7 -14.67 31.39 -73.86
N GLY A 8 -14.09 31.75 -72.71
CA GLY A 8 -12.64 31.97 -72.59
C GLY A 8 -12.15 32.76 -71.37
N LEU A 9 -12.14 32.13 -70.20
CA LEU A 9 -11.08 32.15 -69.18
C LEU A 9 -10.06 33.33 -69.17
N ARG A 10 -9.98 34.09 -68.05
CA ARG A 10 -8.79 34.19 -67.15
C ARG A 10 -8.50 35.56 -66.47
N TRP A 11 -8.67 35.57 -65.13
CA TRP A 11 -7.87 36.16 -64.02
C TRP A 11 -7.70 37.68 -63.82
N GLY A 12 -7.90 38.09 -62.55
CA GLY A 12 -7.30 39.31 -61.97
C GLY A 12 -8.02 39.90 -60.75
N MET A 13 -7.80 39.29 -59.57
CA MET A 13 -7.47 39.92 -58.27
C MET A 13 -7.97 41.36 -58.03
N GLN A 14 -8.67 41.70 -56.94
CA GLN A 14 -8.18 41.67 -55.54
C GLN A 14 -9.39 41.81 -54.59
N LEU A 15 -9.47 40.98 -53.55
CA LEU A 15 -10.33 41.23 -52.40
C LEU A 15 -9.45 41.24 -51.15
N LEU A 16 -9.40 42.38 -50.45
CA LEU A 16 -8.72 42.55 -49.17
C LEU A 16 -9.36 41.62 -48.13
N ALA A 17 -8.58 40.68 -47.59
CA ALA A 17 -8.92 40.00 -46.35
C ALA A 17 -8.17 40.69 -45.19
N LEU A 18 -8.92 41.38 -44.33
CA LEU A 18 -8.45 41.88 -43.04
C LEU A 18 -8.15 40.67 -42.14
N VAL A 19 -6.86 40.45 -41.85
CA VAL A 19 -6.43 39.51 -40.81
C VAL A 19 -6.38 40.28 -39.49
N PHE A 20 -7.38 40.06 -38.62
CA PHE A 20 -7.28 40.42 -37.21
C PHE A 20 -6.39 39.39 -36.51
N LEU A 21 -5.13 39.75 -36.23
CA LEU A 21 -4.29 39.01 -35.29
C LEU A 21 -4.81 39.28 -33.87
N PHE A 22 -5.60 38.35 -33.33
CA PHE A 22 -5.81 38.28 -31.89
C PHE A 22 -4.53 37.73 -31.25
N TYR A 23 -3.71 38.60 -30.67
CA TYR A 23 -2.70 38.19 -29.69
C TYR A 23 -3.44 37.73 -28.43
N PHE A 24 -3.72 36.44 -28.35
CA PHE A 24 -4.03 35.79 -27.07
C PHE A 24 -2.72 35.73 -26.29
N SER A 25 -2.46 36.74 -25.45
CA SER A 25 -1.50 36.61 -24.36
C SER A 25 -2.09 35.60 -23.38
N ALA A 26 -1.81 34.31 -23.59
CA ALA A 26 -1.96 33.32 -22.53
C ALA A 26 -0.96 33.71 -21.44
N SER A 27 -1.41 34.48 -20.46
CA SER A 27 -0.74 34.57 -19.17
C SER A 27 -0.79 33.15 -18.60
N THR A 28 0.30 32.40 -18.76
CA THR A 28 0.53 31.22 -17.95
C THR A 28 0.61 31.74 -16.52
N ASN A 29 -0.48 31.58 -15.76
CA ASN A 29 -0.39 31.61 -14.31
C ASN A 29 0.55 30.44 -13.96
N SER A 30 1.83 30.73 -13.75
CA SER A 30 2.66 29.86 -12.93
C SER A 30 2.09 30.00 -11.53
N GLU A 31 1.09 29.20 -11.18
CA GLU A 31 0.70 29.07 -9.78
C GLU A 31 1.97 28.62 -9.05
N GLY A 32 2.51 29.51 -8.20
CA GLY A 32 3.70 29.20 -7.43
C GLY A 32 3.42 28.02 -6.51
N LEU A 33 4.45 27.22 -6.22
CA LEU A 33 4.33 26.10 -5.31
C LEU A 33 3.66 26.54 -4.00
N ARG A 34 2.67 25.77 -3.55
CA ARG A 34 2.03 26.00 -2.26
C ARG A 34 3.01 25.63 -1.15
N ILE A 35 3.25 26.58 -0.24
CA ILE A 35 4.13 26.38 0.91
C ILE A 35 3.29 26.39 2.19
N ASN A 36 3.23 25.25 2.86
CA ASN A 36 2.66 25.09 4.20
C ASN A 36 3.66 25.60 5.25
N GLN A 37 3.18 26.42 6.18
CA GLN A 37 3.99 26.94 7.31
C GLN A 37 3.82 26.08 8.57
N THR A 38 2.70 25.38 8.69
CA THR A 38 2.33 24.58 9.86
C THR A 38 1.57 23.35 9.43
N PHE A 39 1.65 22.28 10.22
CA PHE A 39 0.76 21.13 10.14
C PHE A 39 -0.34 21.27 11.21
N THR A 40 -1.60 21.15 10.79
CA THR A 40 -2.77 21.20 11.68
C THR A 40 -3.53 19.88 11.59
N PRO A 41 -3.39 18.97 12.57
CA PRO A 41 -4.07 17.67 12.54
C PRO A 41 -5.58 17.79 12.36
N GLY A 42 -6.14 16.98 11.47
CA GLY A 42 -7.59 16.94 11.17
C GLY A 42 -8.05 17.87 10.03
N GLU A 43 -7.21 18.83 9.62
CA GLU A 43 -7.47 19.71 8.47
C GLU A 43 -6.96 19.10 7.16
N LEU A 44 -7.45 19.62 6.02
CA LEU A 44 -6.94 19.25 4.71
C LEU A 44 -5.45 19.63 4.58
N TRP A 45 -4.62 18.63 4.27
CA TRP A 45 -3.19 18.83 4.00
C TRP A 45 -2.93 18.78 2.50
N TRP A 46 -2.45 19.90 1.96
CA TRP A 46 -2.21 20.08 0.53
C TRP A 46 -0.74 19.83 0.19
N ASP A 47 -0.50 19.17 -0.93
CA ASP A 47 0.81 19.12 -1.56
C ASP A 47 1.18 20.49 -2.17
N ASN A 48 2.39 20.57 -2.72
CA ASN A 48 2.94 21.78 -3.31
C ASN A 48 2.27 22.19 -4.64
N GLU A 49 1.46 21.32 -5.24
CA GLU A 49 0.63 21.59 -6.42
C GLU A 49 -0.80 22.02 -6.04
N GLY A 50 -1.09 22.11 -4.74
CA GLY A 50 -2.41 22.51 -4.25
C GLY A 50 -3.45 21.38 -4.29
N THR A 51 -3.02 20.14 -4.46
CA THR A 51 -3.86 18.95 -4.40
C THR A 51 -3.85 18.34 -3.00
N HIS A 52 -4.98 17.77 -2.56
CA HIS A 52 -5.06 17.14 -1.24
C HIS A 52 -4.22 15.86 -1.25
N ILE A 53 -3.33 15.71 -0.26
CA ILE A 53 -2.49 14.52 -0.11
C ILE A 53 -3.37 13.29 0.09
N ASN A 54 -3.11 12.24 -0.68
CA ASN A 54 -3.88 11.00 -0.68
C ASN A 54 -2.94 9.80 -0.49
N ALA A 55 -2.48 9.64 0.75
CA ALA A 55 -1.54 8.60 1.20
C ALA A 55 -1.99 8.00 2.55
N HIS A 56 -3.15 7.34 2.55
CA HIS A 56 -3.77 6.80 3.76
C HIS A 56 -3.10 5.50 4.23
N GLY A 57 -3.24 5.16 5.53
CA GLY A 57 -2.72 3.91 6.11
C GLY A 57 -1.19 3.75 6.03
N GLY A 58 -0.50 4.81 5.63
CA GLY A 58 0.86 4.78 5.10
C GLY A 58 1.99 4.60 6.10
N GLY A 59 3.19 4.93 5.64
CA GLY A 59 4.42 5.05 6.42
C GLY A 59 5.37 6.06 5.78
N ILE A 60 6.33 6.56 6.57
CA ILE A 60 7.35 7.49 6.09
C ILE A 60 8.72 6.82 6.19
N LEU A 61 9.47 6.84 5.09
CA LEU A 61 10.88 6.43 5.02
C LEU A 61 11.77 7.67 4.86
N TYR A 62 12.86 7.75 5.60
CA TYR A 62 13.90 8.75 5.34
C TYR A 62 15.05 8.11 4.57
N HIS A 63 15.42 8.70 3.44
CA HIS A 63 16.50 8.22 2.58
C HIS A 63 17.14 9.42 1.86
N ASP A 64 18.47 9.48 1.78
CA ASP A 64 19.22 10.54 1.07
C ASP A 64 18.69 11.97 1.33
N HIS A 65 18.60 12.33 2.61
CA HIS A 65 18.16 13.64 3.07
C HIS A 65 16.71 14.03 2.73
N THR A 66 15.88 13.05 2.36
CA THR A 66 14.49 13.25 1.94
C THR A 66 13.58 12.26 2.67
N TYR A 67 12.42 12.74 3.11
CA TYR A 67 11.33 11.94 3.64
C TYR A 67 10.40 11.53 2.50
N TYR A 68 10.02 10.26 2.46
CA TYR A 68 9.11 9.68 1.47
C TYR A 68 7.90 9.09 2.19
N TRP A 69 6.72 9.67 1.93
CA TRP A 69 5.45 9.23 2.50
C TRP A 69 4.71 8.36 1.50
N PHE A 70 4.64 7.07 1.78
CA PHE A 70 3.89 6.09 1.01
C PHE A 70 2.52 5.88 1.63
N GLY A 71 1.49 5.71 0.81
CA GLY A 71 0.17 5.38 1.32
C GLY A 71 -0.82 4.98 0.24
N GLU A 72 -1.94 4.43 0.69
CA GLU A 72 -3.04 4.01 -0.16
C GLU A 72 -3.66 5.23 -0.86
N HIS A 73 -3.80 5.15 -2.18
CA HIS A 73 -4.63 6.10 -2.91
C HIS A 73 -6.10 5.70 -2.76
N LYS A 74 -6.86 6.44 -1.94
CA LYS A 74 -8.30 6.24 -1.76
C LYS A 74 -9.10 6.94 -2.85
N THR A 75 -10.21 6.33 -3.27
CA THR A 75 -11.19 6.98 -4.16
C THR A 75 -12.44 7.38 -3.39
N ALA A 76 -12.97 8.57 -3.68
CA ALA A 76 -14.15 9.09 -2.99
C ALA A 76 -15.40 8.20 -3.20
N GLY A 77 -16.27 8.16 -2.19
CA GLY A 77 -17.54 7.44 -2.25
C GLY A 77 -17.52 6.07 -1.56
N ARG A 78 -18.57 5.26 -1.81
CA ARG A 78 -18.81 4.00 -1.09
C ARG A 78 -17.86 2.85 -1.43
N GLY A 79 -17.07 2.98 -2.50
CA GLY A 79 -16.03 2.01 -2.87
C GLY A 79 -14.68 2.28 -2.20
N GLY A 80 -14.63 3.02 -1.09
CA GLY A 80 -13.42 3.66 -0.56
C GLY A 80 -12.19 2.75 -0.37
N ASN A 81 -12.37 1.45 -0.10
CA ASN A 81 -11.25 0.50 0.09
C ASN A 81 -10.86 -0.26 -1.18
N THR A 82 -11.57 -0.07 -2.29
CA THR A 82 -11.23 -0.69 -3.57
C THR A 82 -10.05 0.05 -4.21
N ALA A 83 -8.95 -0.65 -4.44
CA ALA A 83 -7.78 -0.11 -5.11
C ALA A 83 -8.06 0.09 -6.60
N LEU A 84 -8.21 1.35 -6.99
CA LEU A 84 -8.32 1.79 -8.39
C LEU A 84 -7.02 2.43 -8.91
N VAL A 85 -6.03 2.68 -8.05
CA VAL A 85 -4.75 3.28 -8.44
C VAL A 85 -3.62 2.43 -7.87
N GLY A 86 -3.58 2.27 -6.54
CA GLY A 86 -2.56 1.51 -5.83
C GLY A 86 -1.95 2.35 -4.70
N VAL A 87 -0.63 2.41 -4.62
CA VAL A 87 0.13 3.12 -3.59
C VAL A 87 0.75 4.38 -4.18
N GLN A 88 0.46 5.54 -3.59
CA GLN A 88 1.13 6.80 -3.90
C GLN A 88 2.35 7.03 -3.03
N VAL A 89 3.26 7.89 -3.51
CA VAL A 89 4.43 8.35 -2.78
C VAL A 89 4.56 9.88 -2.89
N TYR A 90 4.89 10.51 -1.77
CA TYR A 90 5.19 11.94 -1.70
C TYR A 90 6.58 12.16 -1.11
N ALA A 91 7.31 13.18 -1.57
CA ALA A 91 8.64 13.54 -1.06
C ALA A 91 8.64 14.88 -0.32
N SER A 92 9.38 14.99 0.79
CA SER A 92 9.56 16.22 1.55
C SER A 92 10.94 16.30 2.19
N ARG A 93 11.47 17.53 2.33
CA ARG A 93 12.71 17.79 3.09
C ARG A 93 12.45 18.37 4.49
N ASP A 94 11.22 18.78 4.77
CA ASP A 94 10.86 19.52 5.99
C ASP A 94 9.63 18.96 6.72
N LEU A 95 9.05 17.86 6.23
CA LEU A 95 7.84 17.21 6.74
C LEU A 95 6.57 18.09 6.67
N LEU A 96 6.62 19.26 6.03
CA LEU A 96 5.50 20.20 5.90
C LEU A 96 5.04 20.33 4.44
N ASN A 97 6.01 20.37 3.52
CA ASN A 97 5.83 20.61 2.11
C ASN A 97 6.14 19.32 1.35
N TRP A 98 5.09 18.73 0.79
CA TRP A 98 5.14 17.44 0.11
C TRP A 98 4.98 17.64 -1.39
N SER A 99 5.86 17.02 -2.17
CA SER A 99 5.76 16.91 -3.64
C SER A 99 5.17 15.56 -3.99
N ASN A 100 4.20 15.51 -4.91
CA ASN A 100 3.65 14.25 -5.38
C ASN A 100 4.66 13.58 -6.34
N GLU A 101 5.19 12.42 -5.97
CA GLU A 101 6.15 11.64 -6.77
C GLU A 101 5.45 10.55 -7.60
N GLY A 102 4.11 10.54 -7.61
CA GLY A 102 3.28 9.67 -8.40
C GLY A 102 2.90 8.36 -7.71
N VAL A 103 2.67 7.33 -8.52
CA VAL A 103 2.21 6.01 -8.07
C VAL A 103 3.40 5.07 -7.96
N ALA A 104 3.80 4.74 -6.73
CA ALA A 104 4.89 3.82 -6.45
C ALA A 104 4.56 2.38 -6.88
N LEU A 105 3.37 1.88 -6.53
CA LEU A 105 2.87 0.56 -6.93
C LEU A 105 1.50 0.72 -7.56
N SER A 106 1.36 0.36 -8.84
CA SER A 106 0.08 0.43 -9.56
C SER A 106 -0.68 -0.90 -9.48
N VAL A 107 -2.01 -0.83 -9.43
CA VAL A 107 -2.85 -2.00 -9.71
C VAL A 107 -2.65 -2.50 -11.14
N VAL A 108 -2.93 -3.78 -11.36
CA VAL A 108 -2.74 -4.43 -12.67
C VAL A 108 -4.08 -4.55 -13.41
N ASP A 109 -4.10 -4.24 -14.71
CA ASP A 109 -5.26 -4.40 -15.59
C ASP A 109 -5.29 -5.78 -16.26
N GLU A 110 -5.13 -6.84 -15.46
CA GLU A 110 -5.16 -8.24 -15.90
C GLU A 110 -6.09 -9.04 -14.98
N ALA A 111 -7.07 -9.71 -15.57
CA ALA A 111 -8.06 -10.48 -14.82
C ALA A 111 -7.39 -11.70 -14.14
N GLY A 112 -7.61 -11.84 -12.83
CA GLY A 112 -7.03 -12.92 -12.03
C GLY A 112 -5.64 -12.61 -11.47
N HIS A 113 -5.07 -11.44 -11.75
CA HIS A 113 -3.86 -10.98 -11.08
C HIS A 113 -4.17 -10.64 -9.61
N ASP A 114 -3.25 -10.95 -8.69
CA ASP A 114 -3.49 -10.76 -7.24
C ASP A 114 -3.81 -9.30 -6.87
N ILE A 115 -3.07 -8.36 -7.46
CA ILE A 115 -3.32 -6.91 -7.37
C ILE A 115 -4.10 -6.34 -8.57
N GLU A 116 -4.99 -7.13 -9.17
CA GLU A 116 -5.91 -6.67 -10.21
C GLU A 116 -6.68 -5.42 -9.75
N ARG A 117 -6.93 -4.48 -10.66
CA ARG A 117 -7.82 -3.33 -10.39
C ARG A 117 -9.15 -3.79 -9.79
N GLY A 118 -9.41 -3.38 -8.56
CA GLY A 118 -10.55 -3.85 -7.78
C GLY A 118 -10.20 -4.70 -6.56
N ALA A 119 -8.95 -5.11 -6.40
CA ALA A 119 -8.41 -5.66 -5.14
C ALA A 119 -8.43 -4.61 -4.02
N VAL A 120 -8.10 -5.01 -2.80
CA VAL A 120 -7.86 -4.10 -1.67
C VAL A 120 -6.37 -4.11 -1.37
N ILE A 121 -5.73 -2.95 -1.43
CA ILE A 121 -4.32 -2.75 -1.03
C ILE A 121 -4.34 -1.78 0.14
N GLU A 122 -3.93 -2.27 1.31
CA GLU A 122 -4.01 -1.54 2.57
C GLU A 122 -2.65 -1.47 3.28
N ARG A 123 -2.44 -0.39 4.03
CA ARG A 123 -1.34 -0.16 4.95
C ARG A 123 0.09 -0.39 4.41
N PRO A 124 0.44 0.08 3.20
CA PRO A 124 1.77 -0.14 2.65
C PRO A 124 2.85 0.43 3.55
N LYS A 125 3.94 -0.33 3.73
CA LYS A 125 5.18 0.09 4.40
C LYS A 125 6.35 -0.22 3.48
N VAL A 126 7.29 0.72 3.40
CA VAL A 126 8.52 0.58 2.62
C VAL A 126 9.71 0.62 3.56
N VAL A 127 10.62 -0.32 3.40
CA VAL A 127 11.91 -0.36 4.10
C VAL A 127 13.06 -0.47 3.09
N TYR A 128 14.19 0.14 3.42
CA TYR A 128 15.42 0.02 2.63
C TYR A 128 16.23 -1.17 3.15
N ASN A 129 16.72 -2.01 2.24
CA ASN A 129 17.61 -3.11 2.56
C ASN A 129 19.05 -2.72 2.16
N GLU A 130 19.89 -2.43 3.15
CA GLU A 130 21.27 -1.99 2.92
C GLU A 130 22.13 -3.04 2.19
N SER A 131 21.87 -4.33 2.42
CA SER A 131 22.67 -5.42 1.84
C SER A 131 22.43 -5.60 0.34
N THR A 132 21.20 -5.33 -0.11
CA THR A 132 20.80 -5.46 -1.53
C THR A 132 20.75 -4.13 -2.25
N GLY A 133 20.69 -3.02 -1.51
CA GLY A 133 20.49 -1.68 -2.06
C GLY A 133 19.07 -1.41 -2.55
N LYS A 134 18.09 -2.24 -2.18
CA LYS A 134 16.72 -2.19 -2.71
C LYS A 134 15.71 -1.65 -1.70
N PHE A 135 14.60 -1.17 -2.22
CA PHE A 135 13.43 -0.79 -1.44
C PHE A 135 12.38 -1.89 -1.52
N VAL A 136 11.93 -2.37 -0.35
CA VAL A 136 10.95 -3.45 -0.25
C VAL A 136 9.68 -2.92 0.37
N MET A 137 8.56 -3.11 -0.35
CA MET A 137 7.22 -2.73 0.08
C MET A 137 6.46 -3.98 0.52
N TRP A 138 5.92 -3.94 1.74
CA TRP A 138 4.92 -4.90 2.22
C TRP A 138 3.58 -4.20 2.43
N PHE A 139 2.49 -4.89 2.15
CA PHE A 139 1.13 -4.37 2.30
C PHE A 139 0.11 -5.47 2.58
N HIS A 140 -1.02 -5.11 3.16
CA HIS A 140 -2.19 -5.97 3.28
C HIS A 140 -2.91 -6.06 1.94
N LEU A 141 -3.22 -7.27 1.50
CA LEU A 141 -3.96 -7.56 0.29
C LEU A 141 -5.23 -8.37 0.56
N GLU A 142 -6.34 -7.90 -0.01
CA GLU A 142 -7.51 -8.74 -0.27
C GLU A 142 -7.75 -8.88 -1.78
N LEU A 143 -8.01 -10.11 -2.21
CA LEU A 143 -8.25 -10.41 -3.61
C LEU A 143 -9.60 -9.85 -4.07
N LYS A 144 -9.64 -9.38 -5.32
CA LYS A 144 -10.84 -8.80 -5.92
C LYS A 144 -12.06 -9.70 -5.76
N GLY A 145 -13.14 -9.13 -5.24
CA GLY A 145 -14.43 -9.80 -5.11
C GLY A 145 -14.56 -10.81 -3.96
N GLN A 146 -13.54 -10.94 -3.10
CA GLN A 146 -13.56 -11.90 -1.99
C GLN A 146 -13.85 -11.28 -0.60
N GLY A 147 -14.14 -9.98 -0.54
CA GLY A 147 -14.27 -9.28 0.74
C GLY A 147 -12.94 -9.30 1.50
N TYR A 148 -12.96 -9.62 2.80
CA TYR A 148 -11.76 -9.68 3.66
C TYR A 148 -11.37 -11.12 4.05
N ILE A 149 -11.68 -12.08 3.19
CA ILE A 149 -11.45 -13.51 3.44
C ILE A 149 -10.03 -13.93 3.05
N ALA A 150 -9.39 -13.26 2.08
CA ALA A 150 -8.08 -13.66 1.60
C ALA A 150 -7.00 -13.44 2.68
N ALA A 151 -7.02 -12.28 3.34
CA ALA A 151 -6.12 -11.90 4.43
C ALA A 151 -4.65 -12.22 4.12
N ARG A 152 -4.15 -11.67 3.00
CA ARG A 152 -2.80 -11.93 2.49
C ARG A 152 -1.88 -10.73 2.76
N ALA A 153 -0.59 -11.00 2.83
CA ALA A 153 0.46 -10.00 2.69
C ALA A 153 0.96 -10.00 1.24
N GLY A 154 1.04 -8.84 0.61
CA GLY A 154 1.70 -8.64 -0.68
C GLY A 154 3.09 -8.04 -0.49
N VAL A 155 4.03 -8.43 -1.36
CA VAL A 155 5.40 -7.93 -1.38
C VAL A 155 5.78 -7.42 -2.77
N ALA A 156 6.46 -6.28 -2.81
CA ALA A 156 6.95 -5.64 -4.03
C ALA A 156 8.34 -5.02 -3.79
N VAL A 157 9.12 -4.84 -4.86
CA VAL A 157 10.50 -4.34 -4.78
C VAL A 157 10.79 -3.28 -5.83
N ALA A 158 11.64 -2.31 -5.49
CA ALA A 158 12.15 -1.29 -6.41
C ALA A 158 13.65 -1.03 -6.20
N GLU A 159 14.30 -0.58 -7.27
CA GLU A 159 15.68 -0.08 -7.22
C GLU A 159 15.74 1.39 -6.75
N GLU A 160 14.68 2.16 -7.01
CA GLU A 160 14.53 3.57 -6.63
C GLU A 160 13.44 3.72 -5.55
N VAL A 161 13.64 4.66 -4.62
CA VAL A 161 12.71 4.85 -3.48
C VAL A 161 11.28 5.15 -3.92
N THR A 162 11.10 5.96 -4.96
CA THR A 162 9.77 6.33 -5.50
C THR A 162 9.19 5.28 -6.46
N GLY A 163 9.92 4.21 -6.76
CA GLY A 163 9.50 3.16 -7.68
C GLY A 163 9.88 3.43 -9.14
N PRO A 164 9.20 2.78 -10.11
CA PRO A 164 8.05 1.91 -9.92
C PRO A 164 8.43 0.60 -9.20
N TYR A 165 7.56 0.16 -8.30
CA TYR A 165 7.70 -1.12 -7.59
C TYR A 165 7.17 -2.26 -8.46
N THR A 166 7.95 -3.34 -8.51
CA THR A 166 7.56 -4.60 -9.15
C THR A 166 6.93 -5.50 -8.10
N PHE A 167 5.65 -5.85 -8.28
CA PHE A 167 4.98 -6.87 -7.47
C PHE A 167 5.67 -8.23 -7.65
N ILE A 168 5.95 -8.91 -6.54
CA ILE A 168 6.59 -10.23 -6.54
C ILE A 168 5.53 -11.31 -6.35
N GLU A 169 4.85 -11.29 -5.21
CA GLU A 169 3.79 -12.25 -4.88
C GLU A 169 2.90 -11.75 -3.74
N SER A 170 1.85 -12.52 -3.45
CA SER A 170 1.11 -12.40 -2.20
C SER A 170 0.87 -13.76 -1.57
N LEU A 171 0.80 -13.81 -0.24
CA LEU A 171 0.71 -15.06 0.50
C LEU A 171 0.06 -14.87 1.88
N ARG A 172 -0.34 -15.98 2.49
CA ARG A 172 -0.58 -16.05 3.93
C ARG A 172 0.73 -16.50 4.62
N PRO A 173 1.30 -15.72 5.55
CA PRO A 173 2.64 -16.01 6.09
C PRO A 173 2.79 -17.36 6.80
N ASN A 174 4.01 -17.90 6.81
CA ASN A 174 4.44 -19.01 7.67
C ASN A 174 3.65 -20.33 7.51
N ALA A 175 3.21 -20.67 6.30
CA ALA A 175 2.61 -21.97 6.03
C ALA A 175 3.53 -23.12 6.51
N GLN A 176 2.97 -24.07 7.24
CA GLN A 176 3.64 -25.25 7.80
C GLN A 176 4.75 -24.96 8.82
N HIS A 177 4.81 -23.74 9.37
CA HIS A 177 5.68 -23.37 10.48
C HIS A 177 4.88 -23.13 11.75
N TRP A 178 5.39 -23.58 12.90
CA TRP A 178 4.78 -23.31 14.21
C TRP A 178 5.39 -22.05 14.83
N PRO A 179 4.62 -21.24 15.59
CA PRO A 179 5.18 -20.14 16.35
C PRO A 179 6.20 -20.69 17.34
N VAL A 180 7.35 -20.03 17.48
CA VAL A 180 8.45 -20.53 18.34
C VAL A 180 8.05 -20.56 19.81
N ASN A 181 7.07 -19.73 20.21
CA ASN A 181 6.53 -19.66 21.56
C ASN A 181 5.23 -20.45 21.77
N MET A 182 4.85 -21.34 20.83
CA MET A 182 3.69 -22.21 21.00
C MET A 182 4.05 -23.50 21.75
N ASP A 183 3.29 -23.80 22.81
CA ASP A 183 3.42 -25.05 23.57
C ASP A 183 3.25 -26.28 22.65
N ALA A 184 4.11 -27.28 22.84
CA ALA A 184 4.10 -28.50 22.05
C ALA A 184 2.80 -29.31 22.26
N ASP A 185 2.22 -29.27 23.47
CA ASP A 185 1.00 -30.00 23.81
C ASP A 185 -0.22 -29.50 23.01
N PHE A 186 -0.16 -28.26 22.54
CA PHE A 186 -1.25 -27.65 21.78
C PHE A 186 -1.17 -27.95 20.28
N LYS A 187 -0.04 -28.43 19.75
CA LYS A 187 0.15 -28.60 18.29
C LYS A 187 -0.67 -29.75 17.71
N ASN A 188 -0.95 -30.76 18.52
CA ASN A 188 -1.64 -31.99 18.09
C ASN A 188 -3.13 -32.03 18.50
N GLN A 189 -3.70 -30.91 18.94
CA GLN A 189 -5.13 -30.83 19.26
C GLN A 189 -5.97 -30.72 17.99
N ASP A 190 -7.13 -31.39 17.96
CA ASP A 190 -8.05 -31.30 16.82
C ASP A 190 -8.58 -29.88 16.60
N VAL A 191 -8.82 -29.54 15.34
CA VAL A 191 -9.51 -28.31 14.94
C VAL A 191 -10.95 -28.68 14.59
N ASP A 192 -11.81 -28.61 15.59
CA ASP A 192 -13.26 -28.61 15.41
C ASP A 192 -13.78 -27.24 15.85
N LEU A 193 -14.23 -26.43 14.90
CA LEU A 193 -14.72 -25.08 15.16
C LEU A 193 -16.19 -25.08 15.63
N ASP A 194 -16.96 -26.13 15.28
CA ASP A 194 -18.40 -26.19 15.55
C ASP A 194 -18.70 -26.45 17.04
N GLN A 195 -17.74 -27.00 17.77
CA GLN A 195 -17.83 -27.19 19.22
C GLN A 195 -17.64 -25.90 20.05
N TYR A 196 -17.32 -24.77 19.42
CA TYR A 196 -17.06 -23.51 20.12
C TYR A 196 -18.06 -22.41 19.78
N GLU A 197 -18.77 -21.93 20.79
CA GLU A 197 -19.46 -20.65 20.73
C GLU A 197 -18.47 -19.51 21.02
N TRP A 198 -18.41 -18.54 20.10
CA TRP A 198 -17.48 -17.41 20.19
C TRP A 198 -17.62 -16.66 21.51
N TRP A 199 -16.51 -16.14 22.00
CA TRP A 199 -16.41 -15.32 23.23
C TRP A 199 -16.69 -16.04 24.55
N THR A 200 -17.09 -17.31 24.53
CA THR A 200 -17.20 -18.13 25.75
C THR A 200 -15.82 -18.39 26.36
N PRO A 201 -15.72 -18.67 27.68
CA PRO A 201 -14.45 -19.02 28.32
C PRO A 201 -13.75 -20.21 27.65
N ARG A 202 -14.51 -21.20 27.17
CA ARG A 202 -13.99 -22.36 26.45
C ARG A 202 -13.37 -21.96 25.11
N TRP A 203 -14.04 -21.11 24.33
CA TRP A 203 -13.52 -20.60 23.05
C TRP A 203 -12.28 -19.73 23.25
N ARG A 204 -12.29 -18.82 24.24
CA ARG A 204 -11.13 -17.96 24.54
C ARG A 204 -9.90 -18.79 24.90
N LYS A 205 -10.09 -19.79 25.76
CA LYS A 205 -9.04 -20.75 26.09
C LYS A 205 -8.51 -21.45 24.84
N ALA A 206 -9.38 -21.89 23.93
CA ALA A 206 -8.94 -22.53 22.69
C ALA A 206 -8.16 -21.57 21.78
N VAL A 207 -8.54 -20.29 21.70
CA VAL A 207 -7.76 -19.25 21.00
C VAL A 207 -6.39 -19.07 21.63
N ASP A 208 -6.30 -18.96 22.96
CA ASP A 208 -5.03 -18.88 23.69
C ASP A 208 -4.15 -20.10 23.39
N GLU A 209 -4.76 -21.29 23.38
CA GLU A 209 -4.11 -22.56 23.05
C GLU A 209 -3.84 -22.73 21.53
N GLY A 210 -4.13 -21.74 20.68
CA GLY A 210 -3.74 -21.73 19.26
C GLY A 210 -4.70 -22.42 18.30
N LEU A 211 -6.01 -22.39 18.58
CA LEU A 211 -7.07 -22.93 17.70
C LEU A 211 -6.92 -22.47 16.24
N PHE A 212 -6.75 -21.17 16.02
CA PHE A 212 -6.65 -20.61 14.68
C PHE A 212 -5.27 -20.81 14.05
N VAL A 213 -4.20 -20.88 14.86
CA VAL A 213 -2.87 -21.28 14.36
C VAL A 213 -2.94 -22.66 13.70
N ARG A 214 -3.58 -23.63 14.37
CA ARG A 214 -3.75 -24.99 13.82
C ARG A 214 -4.65 -25.01 12.59
N ARG A 215 -5.76 -24.28 12.62
CA ARG A 215 -6.70 -24.17 11.48
C ARG A 215 -5.98 -23.71 10.22
N ASP A 216 -5.11 -22.71 10.36
CA ASP A 216 -4.44 -22.04 9.25
C ASP A 216 -3.03 -22.61 8.98
N PHE A 217 -2.62 -23.68 9.67
CA PHE A 217 -1.27 -24.22 9.61
C PHE A 217 -0.84 -24.59 8.18
N GLU A 218 -1.67 -25.34 7.45
CA GLU A 218 -1.31 -25.81 6.10
C GLU A 218 -1.25 -24.68 5.07
N GLY A 219 -2.17 -23.71 5.13
CA GLY A 219 -2.31 -22.64 4.14
C GLY A 219 -1.54 -21.36 4.46
N GLY A 220 -0.97 -21.27 5.66
CA GLY A 220 -0.38 -20.05 6.20
C GLY A 220 -1.37 -19.22 7.01
N GLN A 221 -0.80 -18.47 7.95
CA GLN A 221 -1.51 -17.62 8.89
C GLN A 221 -2.13 -16.41 8.20
N MET A 222 -3.27 -15.94 8.69
CA MET A 222 -3.91 -14.72 8.18
C MET A 222 -3.01 -13.50 8.39
N SER A 223 -3.02 -12.56 7.46
CA SER A 223 -2.36 -11.26 7.59
C SER A 223 -3.30 -10.15 7.13
N ARG A 224 -3.72 -9.29 8.08
CA ARG A 224 -4.50 -8.09 7.78
C ARG A 224 -3.70 -6.84 8.11
N ASP A 225 -4.16 -6.05 9.08
CA ASP A 225 -3.48 -4.86 9.55
C ASP A 225 -2.01 -5.17 9.86
N MET A 226 -1.08 -4.42 9.25
CA MET A 226 0.34 -4.75 9.30
C MET A 226 1.27 -3.54 9.37
N THR A 227 2.49 -3.79 9.84
CA THR A 227 3.66 -2.92 9.67
C THR A 227 4.94 -3.74 9.44
N VAL A 228 6.04 -3.08 9.06
CA VAL A 228 7.38 -3.68 8.97
C VAL A 228 8.33 -2.88 9.86
N PHE A 229 9.22 -3.57 10.55
CA PHE A 229 10.24 -2.99 11.42
C PHE A 229 11.61 -3.57 11.06
N VAL A 230 12.62 -2.72 10.88
CA VAL A 230 14.02 -3.13 10.69
C VAL A 230 14.76 -2.80 11.97
N ASP A 231 15.36 -3.81 12.59
CA ASP A 231 16.12 -3.66 13.83
C ASP A 231 17.57 -3.21 13.55
N ASP A 232 18.29 -2.84 14.61
CA ASP A 232 19.67 -2.34 14.56
C ASP A 232 20.69 -3.35 14.04
N ASP A 233 20.39 -4.64 14.10
CA ASP A 233 21.21 -5.72 13.55
C ASP A 233 20.93 -6.01 12.06
N GLY A 234 20.05 -5.23 11.43
CA GLY A 234 19.65 -5.41 10.03
C GLY A 234 18.61 -6.51 9.81
N LYS A 235 18.06 -7.12 10.86
CA LYS A 235 16.91 -8.03 10.70
C LYS A 235 15.62 -7.23 10.51
N ALA A 236 14.82 -7.66 9.54
CA ALA A 236 13.49 -7.11 9.33
C ALA A 236 12.41 -8.05 9.85
N TYR A 237 11.33 -7.47 10.35
CA TYR A 237 10.19 -8.18 10.92
C TYR A 237 8.90 -7.66 10.31
N HIS A 238 8.06 -8.58 9.83
CA HIS A 238 6.69 -8.32 9.44
C HIS A 238 5.78 -8.54 10.65
N VAL A 239 5.04 -7.50 11.05
CA VAL A 239 4.14 -7.52 12.22
C VAL A 239 2.72 -7.33 11.75
N PHE A 240 1.83 -8.28 12.07
CA PHE A 240 0.48 -8.28 11.51
C PHE A 240 -0.58 -8.87 12.43
N SER A 241 -1.80 -8.34 12.31
CA SER A 241 -3.01 -8.94 12.88
C SER A 241 -3.37 -10.23 12.16
N SER A 242 -3.50 -11.30 12.94
CA SER A 242 -3.75 -12.66 12.50
C SER A 242 -4.89 -13.31 13.29
N GLU A 243 -5.18 -14.58 12.99
CA GLU A 243 -6.10 -15.42 13.75
C GLU A 243 -7.48 -14.77 13.95
N GLU A 244 -8.15 -14.39 12.86
CA GLU A 244 -9.41 -13.62 12.89
C GLU A 244 -9.29 -12.25 13.58
N ASN A 245 -8.16 -11.57 13.40
CA ASN A 245 -7.85 -10.28 14.03
C ASN A 245 -7.69 -10.34 15.56
N LEU A 246 -7.55 -11.54 16.13
CA LEU A 246 -7.50 -11.70 17.58
C LEU A 246 -6.09 -11.62 18.16
N THR A 247 -5.06 -11.88 17.34
CA THR A 247 -3.69 -12.12 17.81
C THR A 247 -2.68 -11.43 16.89
N ILE A 248 -1.66 -10.80 17.45
CA ILE A 248 -0.56 -10.22 16.68
C ILE A 248 0.51 -11.28 16.44
N HIS A 249 0.96 -11.41 15.20
CA HIS A 249 2.13 -12.20 14.83
C HIS A 249 3.30 -11.28 14.51
N ILE A 250 4.52 -11.69 14.91
CA ILE A 250 5.78 -11.03 14.56
C ILE A 250 6.65 -12.08 13.87
N ALA A 251 6.90 -11.91 12.57
CA ALA A 251 7.59 -12.87 11.73
C ALA A 251 8.89 -12.29 11.17
N GLU A 252 9.99 -13.02 11.32
CA GLU A 252 11.31 -12.65 10.79
C GLU A 252 11.33 -12.82 9.26
N LEU A 253 11.77 -11.77 8.56
CA LEU A 253 11.96 -11.75 7.12
C LEU A 253 13.34 -12.30 6.73
N SER A 254 13.47 -12.79 5.49
CA SER A 254 14.74 -13.22 4.88
C SER A 254 15.72 -12.05 4.77
N ASP A 255 17.01 -12.34 4.54
CA ASP A 255 18.07 -11.31 4.47
C ASP A 255 17.83 -10.26 3.36
N ASP A 256 17.10 -10.60 2.30
CA ASP A 256 16.67 -9.69 1.23
C ASP A 256 15.32 -9.00 1.49
N TYR A 257 14.68 -9.30 2.63
CA TYR A 257 13.37 -8.85 3.08
C TYR A 257 12.18 -9.27 2.19
N LEU A 258 12.38 -10.15 1.21
CA LEU A 258 11.35 -10.52 0.22
C LEU A 258 10.48 -11.71 0.63
N SER A 259 10.83 -12.43 1.69
CA SER A 259 10.09 -13.62 2.15
C SER A 259 10.14 -13.79 3.67
N HIS A 260 9.33 -14.68 4.23
CA HIS A 260 9.41 -15.07 5.65
C HIS A 260 10.36 -16.24 5.84
N THR A 261 11.12 -16.24 6.94
CA THR A 261 12.04 -17.35 7.29
C THR A 261 11.34 -18.57 7.90
N GLY A 262 10.05 -18.44 8.25
CA GLY A 262 9.31 -19.41 9.05
C GLY A 262 9.53 -19.28 10.56
N ARG A 263 10.40 -18.37 11.02
CA ARG A 263 10.56 -18.04 12.44
C ARG A 263 9.64 -16.88 12.83
N TYR A 264 8.70 -17.15 13.71
CA TYR A 264 7.74 -16.14 14.19
C TYR A 264 7.23 -16.44 15.59
N ILE A 265 6.71 -15.41 16.26
CA ILE A 265 5.97 -15.52 17.53
C ILE A 265 4.54 -15.02 17.36
N ARG A 266 3.68 -15.41 18.30
CA ARG A 266 2.35 -14.83 18.50
C ARG A 266 2.25 -14.16 19.87
N ILE A 267 1.61 -13.00 19.94
CA ILE A 267 1.44 -12.22 21.17
C ILE A 267 0.00 -11.71 21.30
N PHE A 268 -0.44 -11.54 22.55
CA PHE A 268 -1.78 -11.06 22.92
C PHE A 268 -2.94 -11.85 22.27
N PRO A 269 -2.98 -13.19 22.39
CA PRO A 269 -4.07 -13.98 21.82
C PRO A 269 -5.42 -13.55 22.41
N GLY A 270 -6.42 -13.42 21.55
CA GLY A 270 -7.75 -12.93 21.94
C GLY A 270 -7.82 -11.45 22.30
N GLY A 271 -6.70 -10.72 22.18
CA GLY A 271 -6.58 -9.31 22.55
C GLY A 271 -7.22 -8.34 21.55
N HIS A 272 -7.39 -8.77 20.30
CA HIS A 272 -8.02 -7.97 19.24
C HIS A 272 -7.27 -6.66 18.94
N ASN A 273 -5.93 -6.72 18.99
CA ASN A 273 -5.08 -5.58 18.66
C ASN A 273 -4.96 -5.47 17.14
N GLU A 274 -5.14 -4.25 16.62
CA GLU A 274 -5.12 -3.92 15.19
C GLU A 274 -4.24 -2.69 14.94
N ALA A 275 -4.00 -2.36 13.67
CA ALA A 275 -3.19 -1.21 13.24
C ALA A 275 -1.83 -1.08 13.96
N PRO A 276 -0.97 -2.13 13.98
CA PRO A 276 0.28 -2.09 14.73
C PRO A 276 1.23 -1.01 14.18
N ALA A 277 1.88 -0.29 15.11
CA ALA A 277 2.98 0.62 14.84
C ALA A 277 4.05 0.39 15.91
N LEU A 278 5.30 0.25 15.50
CA LEU A 278 6.42 -0.10 16.37
C LEU A 278 7.54 0.92 16.22
N PHE A 279 8.23 1.21 17.32
CA PHE A 279 9.54 1.85 17.27
C PHE A 279 10.44 1.30 18.37
N LYS A 280 11.76 1.45 18.19
CA LYS A 280 12.75 1.11 19.19
C LYS A 280 13.34 2.38 19.78
N HIS A 281 13.40 2.44 21.10
CA HIS A 281 14.06 3.51 21.82
C HIS A 281 15.06 2.90 22.79
N GLU A 282 16.34 3.19 22.59
CA GLU A 282 17.44 2.50 23.28
C GLU A 282 17.37 0.98 23.06
N ALA A 283 17.15 0.20 24.13
CA ALA A 283 17.04 -1.25 24.07
C ALA A 283 15.57 -1.74 24.03
N ASP A 284 14.59 -0.84 24.20
CA ASP A 284 13.19 -1.22 24.34
C ASP A 284 12.45 -1.10 22.99
N ILE A 285 11.72 -2.16 22.63
CA ILE A 285 10.74 -2.16 21.54
C ILE A 285 9.40 -1.73 22.14
N ILE A 286 8.79 -0.70 21.57
CA ILE A 286 7.54 -0.07 22.01
C ILE A 286 6.48 -0.22 20.91
#